data_AF-A0A950XBD4-F1
#
_entry.id   AF-A0A950XBD4-F1
#
_cell.length_a   1.000
_cell.length_b   1.000
_cell.length_c   1.000
_cell.angle_alpha   90.00
_cell.angle_beta   90.00
_cell.angle_gamma   90.00
#
_symmetry.space_group_name_H-M   'P 1'
#
loop_
_entity.id
_entity.type
_entity.pdbx_description
1 polymer ?
#
loop_
_entity_poly.entity_id
_entity_poly.type
_entity_poly.pdbx_seq_one_letter_code
_entity_poly.pdbx_strand_id
1 'polypeptide(L)'
;MIYYGQYDVRRKGLVLSHIDPEDFRKLVESAKNIGYFNLKSEYGYHGTSGCDSIIPDSPIVTTSLTVGIQSHGIIHHHRCGGPIPDQLTQFENEIEKAVNVEQFTK
;
A
#
# COMPACT_ATOMS: atom_id res chain seq x y z
N MET A 1 -10.52 7.19 1.58
CA MET A 1 -9.13 7.06 1.09
C MET A 1 -8.91 8.02 -0.07
N ILE A 2 -7.68 8.47 -0.29
CA ILE A 2 -7.29 9.29 -1.43
C ILE A 2 -6.58 8.38 -2.44
N TYR A 3 -7.14 8.23 -3.63
CA TYR A 3 -6.51 7.52 -4.76
C TYR A 3 -6.02 8.53 -5.79
N TYR A 4 -4.78 8.38 -6.28
CA TYR A 4 -4.20 9.25 -7.32
C TYR A 4 -3.80 8.45 -8.56
N GLY A 5 -4.71 8.41 -9.55
CA GLY A 5 -4.49 7.68 -10.80
C GLY A 5 -3.80 8.55 -11.86
N GLN A 6 -2.61 8.15 -12.32
CA GLN A 6 -1.85 8.86 -13.37
C GLN A 6 -1.90 8.16 -14.74
N TYR A 7 -1.61 6.85 -14.80
CA TYR A 7 -1.49 6.06 -16.03
C TYR A 7 -2.30 4.76 -15.93
N ASP A 8 -2.84 4.26 -17.04
CA ASP A 8 -3.61 2.98 -17.15
C ASP A 8 -4.80 2.81 -16.20
N VAL A 9 -5.43 3.92 -15.82
CA VAL A 9 -6.62 3.98 -14.96
C VAL A 9 -7.88 4.32 -15.75
N ARG A 10 -9.04 3.78 -15.33
CA ARG A 10 -10.37 4.15 -15.85
C ARG A 10 -10.70 5.62 -15.59
N ARG A 11 -10.23 6.18 -14.47
CA ARG A 11 -10.40 7.59 -14.10
C ARG A 11 -9.07 8.18 -13.65
N LYS A 12 -8.60 9.20 -14.38
CA LYS A 12 -7.42 9.99 -14.01
C LYS A 12 -7.79 11.03 -12.95
N GLY A 13 -6.86 11.32 -12.04
CA GLY A 13 -7.03 12.34 -10.99
C GLY A 13 -7.29 11.78 -9.60
N LEU A 14 -7.64 12.69 -8.67
CA LEU A 14 -7.85 12.38 -7.26
C LEU A 14 -9.28 11.86 -7.05
N VAL A 15 -9.39 10.64 -6.55
CA VAL A 15 -10.68 10.07 -6.14
C VAL A 15 -10.72 9.92 -4.63
N LEU A 16 -11.81 10.44 -4.04
CA LEU A 16 -12.15 10.26 -2.64
C LEU A 16 -13.16 9.13 -2.53
N SER A 17 -12.74 7.99 -2.01
CA SER A 17 -13.66 6.89 -1.67
C SER A 17 -14.02 6.95 -0.19
N HIS A 18 -15.30 6.68 0.10
CA HIS A 18 -15.77 6.39 1.45
C HIS A 18 -15.55 4.91 1.73
N ILE A 19 -14.97 4.59 2.89
CA ILE A 19 -14.77 3.23 3.37
C ILE A 19 -15.70 3.03 4.56
N ASP A 20 -16.34 1.87 4.64
CA ASP A 20 -17.15 1.53 5.79
C ASP A 20 -16.28 1.49 7.08
N PRO A 21 -16.77 2.03 8.22
CA PRO A 21 -16.03 1.98 9.47
C PRO A 21 -15.57 0.57 9.91
N GLU A 22 -16.33 -0.48 9.59
CA GLU A 22 -15.94 -1.86 9.91
C GLU A 22 -14.76 -2.33 9.07
N ASP A 23 -14.76 -2.03 7.78
CA ASP A 23 -13.64 -2.38 6.89
C ASP A 23 -12.39 -1.57 7.24
N PHE A 24 -12.55 -0.30 7.63
CA PHE A 24 -11.45 0.48 8.16
C PHE A 24 -10.85 -0.14 9.43
N ARG A 25 -11.67 -0.66 10.35
CA ARG A 25 -11.18 -1.35 11.56
C ARG A 25 -10.38 -2.60 11.21
N LYS A 26 -10.85 -3.42 10.27
CA LYS A 26 -10.13 -4.61 9.80
C LYS A 26 -8.76 -4.23 9.23
N LEU A 27 -8.68 -3.18 8.41
CA LEU A 27 -7.41 -2.68 7.87
C LEU A 27 -6.45 -2.22 8.96
N VAL A 28 -6.95 -1.53 9.99
CA VAL A 28 -6.11 -1.13 11.13
C VAL A 28 -5.60 -2.33 11.91
N GLU A 29 -6.40 -3.38 12.08
CA GLU A 29 -5.96 -4.63 12.70
C GLU A 29 -4.92 -5.37 11.86
N SER A 30 -5.12 -5.49 10.55
CA SER A 30 -4.12 -6.03 9.62
C SER A 30 -2.79 -5.28 9.70
N ALA A 31 -2.84 -3.95 9.71
CA ALA A 31 -1.66 -3.10 9.85
C ALA A 31 -0.92 -3.34 11.17
N LYS A 32 -1.65 -3.55 12.27
CA LYS A 32 -1.03 -3.89 13.57
C LYS A 32 -0.40 -5.28 13.55
N ASN A 33 -1.05 -6.26 12.93
CA ASN A 33 -0.55 -7.64 12.86
C ASN A 33 0.78 -7.77 12.12
N ILE A 34 0.99 -6.96 11.06
CA ILE A 34 2.27 -6.90 10.33
C ILE A 34 3.29 -5.96 11.00
N GLY A 35 2.92 -5.32 12.11
CA GLY A 35 3.77 -4.36 12.81
C GLY A 35 4.07 -3.10 12.00
N TYR A 36 3.12 -2.64 11.17
CA TYR A 36 3.31 -1.60 10.14
C TYR A 36 4.07 -0.35 10.63
N PHE A 37 3.76 0.14 11.83
CA PHE A 37 4.39 1.35 12.40
C PHE A 37 5.87 1.16 12.81
N ASN A 38 6.35 -0.07 12.87
CA ASN A 38 7.73 -0.41 13.18
C ASN A 38 8.54 -0.86 11.94
N LEU A 39 7.90 -0.92 10.77
CA LEU A 39 8.55 -1.29 9.53
C LEU A 39 9.48 -0.16 9.05
N LYS A 40 10.34 -0.49 8.09
CA LYS A 40 11.15 0.52 7.41
C LYS A 40 10.25 1.35 6.50
N SER A 41 10.63 2.59 6.26
CA SER A 41 9.91 3.47 5.33
C SER A 41 10.11 3.11 3.86
N GLU A 42 11.06 2.24 3.52
CA GLU A 42 11.42 1.93 2.13
C GLU A 42 11.76 0.44 1.96
N TYR A 43 11.20 -0.16 0.90
CA TYR A 43 11.48 -1.52 0.45
C TYR A 43 11.66 -1.55 -1.07
N GLY A 44 12.87 -1.83 -1.53
CA GLY A 44 13.20 -1.95 -2.97
C GLY A 44 13.31 -0.62 -3.71
N TYR A 45 13.18 0.52 -3.02
CA TYR A 45 13.35 1.86 -3.58
C TYR A 45 14.83 2.29 -3.47
N HIS A 46 15.42 2.88 -4.52
CA HIS A 46 16.85 3.29 -4.57
C HIS A 46 17.89 2.22 -4.17
N GLY A 47 17.60 0.93 -4.37
CA GLY A 47 18.54 -0.15 -4.03
C GLY A 47 18.70 -0.42 -2.52
N THR A 48 17.73 0.01 -1.71
CA THR A 48 17.74 -0.16 -0.25
C THR A 48 17.50 -1.62 0.20
N SER A 49 18.05 -1.93 1.38
CA SER A 49 18.05 -3.26 2.02
C SER A 49 16.65 -3.84 2.26
N GLY A 50 16.50 -5.16 2.09
CA GLY A 50 15.24 -5.89 2.32
C GLY A 50 14.57 -6.38 1.05
N CYS A 51 15.33 -6.40 -0.06
CA CYS A 51 14.85 -6.71 -1.39
C CYS A 51 15.87 -7.65 -2.07
N ASP A 52 15.49 -8.91 -2.30
CA ASP A 52 16.41 -9.88 -2.90
C ASP A 52 16.50 -9.72 -4.43
N SER A 53 15.52 -9.07 -5.06
CA SER A 53 15.54 -8.73 -6.48
C SER A 53 14.58 -7.58 -6.81
N ILE A 54 14.92 -6.79 -7.83
CA ILE A 54 14.04 -5.74 -8.39
C ILE A 54 13.88 -6.07 -9.88
N ILE A 55 12.65 -6.36 -10.32
CA ILE A 55 12.32 -6.51 -11.74
C ILE A 55 11.89 -5.14 -12.28
N PRO A 56 12.46 -4.67 -13.41
CA PRO A 56 12.02 -3.46 -14.10
C PRO A 56 10.51 -3.45 -14.40
N ASP A 57 9.92 -2.27 -14.54
CA ASP A 57 8.51 -2.07 -14.94
C ASP A 57 7.43 -2.57 -13.96
N SER A 58 7.74 -2.64 -12.66
CA SER A 58 6.72 -2.88 -11.63
C SER A 58 6.30 -1.60 -10.90
N PRO A 59 5.05 -1.53 -10.41
CA PRO A 59 4.55 -0.33 -9.76
C PRO A 59 5.29 -0.07 -8.45
N ILE A 60 5.49 1.22 -8.17
CA ILE A 60 5.90 1.70 -6.85
C ILE A 60 4.61 2.09 -6.13
N VAL A 61 4.38 1.45 -5.00
CA VAL A 61 3.25 1.72 -4.12
C VAL A 61 3.74 2.60 -2.98
N THR A 62 2.99 3.64 -2.66
CA THR A 62 3.22 4.46 -1.47
C THR A 62 2.00 4.33 -0.58
N THR A 63 2.18 3.74 0.58
CA THR A 63 1.13 3.65 1.60
C THR A 63 1.45 4.58 2.76
N SER A 64 0.42 5.22 3.31
CA SER A 64 0.54 6.01 4.52
C SER A 64 -0.64 5.73 5.40
N LEU A 65 -0.38 5.35 6.65
CA LEU A 65 -1.41 5.07 7.64
C LEU A 65 -1.26 6.01 8.83
N THR A 66 -2.36 6.67 9.19
CA THR A 66 -2.47 7.50 10.38
C THR A 66 -3.59 6.97 11.26
N VAL A 67 -3.28 6.58 12.50
CA VAL A 67 -4.24 6.09 13.50
C VAL A 67 -3.96 6.81 14.82
N GLY A 68 -4.86 7.73 15.21
CA GLY A 68 -4.65 8.57 16.37
C GLY A 68 -3.40 9.44 16.22
N ILE A 69 -2.42 9.26 17.12
CA ILE A 69 -1.14 9.99 17.11
C ILE A 69 -0.04 9.28 16.30
N GLN A 70 -0.26 8.03 15.89
CA GLN A 70 0.72 7.26 15.14
C GLN A 70 0.53 7.49 13.65
N SER A 71 1.63 7.83 12.97
CA SER A 71 1.65 7.98 11.52
C SER A 71 2.92 7.34 10.97
N HIS A 72 2.77 6.52 9.94
CA HIS A 72 3.90 5.91 9.25
C HIS A 72 3.60 5.81 7.76
N GLY A 73 4.64 5.96 6.94
CA GLY A 73 4.54 5.90 5.49
C GLY A 73 5.63 5.00 4.93
N ILE A 74 5.25 4.18 3.97
CA ILE A 74 6.12 3.18 3.35
C ILE A 74 6.07 3.35 1.83
N ILE A 75 7.24 3.39 1.22
CA ILE A 75 7.45 3.30 -0.23
C ILE A 75 7.88 1.86 -0.52
N HIS A 76 7.08 1.15 -1.31
CA HIS A 76 7.25 -0.26 -1.57
C HIS A 76 7.28 -0.52 -3.09
N HIS A 77 8.31 -1.18 -3.57
CA HIS A 77 8.36 -1.67 -4.95
C HIS A 77 7.67 -3.04 -5.03
N HIS A 78 6.57 -3.17 -5.77
CA HIS A 78 5.70 -4.37 -5.73
C HIS A 78 6.34 -5.70 -6.18
N ARG A 79 7.55 -5.68 -6.75
CA ARG A 79 8.36 -6.87 -7.09
C ARG A 79 9.53 -7.07 -6.14
N CYS A 80 9.54 -6.35 -5.02
CA CYS A 80 10.51 -6.54 -3.96
C CYS A 80 10.19 -7.86 -3.26
N GLY A 81 11.02 -8.89 -3.47
CA GLY A 81 10.81 -10.18 -2.84
C GLY A 81 11.33 -10.21 -1.40
N GLY A 82 10.56 -10.79 -0.50
CA GLY A 82 10.96 -11.05 0.89
C GLY A 82 9.76 -11.17 1.83
N PRO A 83 9.92 -11.77 3.03
CA PRO A 83 8.80 -12.05 3.93
C PRO A 83 8.03 -10.80 4.37
N ILE A 84 8.71 -9.64 4.48
CA ILE A 84 8.07 -8.37 4.83
C ILE A 84 7.43 -7.69 3.60
N PRO A 85 8.13 -7.51 2.47
CA PRO A 85 7.49 -7.07 1.21
C PRO A 85 6.26 -7.89 0.78
N ASP A 86 6.27 -9.21 1.00
CA ASP A 86 5.13 -10.08 0.69
C ASP A 86 3.92 -9.76 1.59
N GLN A 87 4.15 -9.52 2.89
CA GLN A 87 3.11 -9.08 3.82
C GLN A 87 2.60 -7.67 3.48
N LEU A 88 3.48 -6.77 3.03
CA LEU A 88 3.09 -5.44 2.56
C LEU A 88 2.22 -5.52 1.31
N THR A 89 2.59 -6.35 0.33
CA THR A 89 1.78 -6.60 -0.87
C THR A 89 0.39 -7.11 -0.50
N GLN A 90 0.30 -8.03 0.46
CA GLN A 90 -1.00 -8.54 0.92
C GLN A 90 -1.84 -7.44 1.58
N PHE A 91 -1.25 -6.64 2.46
CA PHE A 91 -1.92 -5.50 3.09
C PHE A 91 -2.36 -4.44 2.09
N GLU A 92 -1.53 -4.13 1.09
CA GLU A 92 -1.84 -3.23 -0.01
C GLU A 92 -3.04 -3.73 -0.81
N ASN A 93 -3.07 -5.03 -1.14
CA ASN A 93 -4.23 -5.65 -1.79
C ASN A 93 -5.50 -5.63 -0.92
N GLU A 94 -5.39 -5.74 0.40
CA GLU A 94 -6.53 -5.59 1.32
C GLU A 94 -7.09 -4.16 1.27
N ILE A 95 -6.22 -3.14 1.25
CA ILE A 95 -6.62 -1.75 1.06
C ILE A 95 -7.33 -1.60 -0.30
N GLU A 96 -6.76 -2.16 -1.37
CA GLU A 96 -7.33 -2.06 -2.71
C GLU A 96 -8.74 -2.67 -2.79
N LYS A 97 -8.95 -3.83 -2.15
CA LYS A 97 -10.25 -4.49 -2.06
C LYS A 97 -11.25 -3.67 -1.25
N ALA A 98 -10.83 -3.17 -0.08
CA ALA A 98 -11.70 -2.39 0.80
C ALA A 98 -12.20 -1.09 0.15
N VAL A 99 -11.42 -0.51 -0.76
CA VAL A 99 -11.81 0.71 -1.48
C VAL A 99 -12.31 0.45 -2.90
N ASN A 100 -12.42 -0.82 -3.28
CA ASN A 100 -12.81 -1.29 -4.60
C ASN A 100 -12.03 -0.56 -5.72
N VAL A 101 -10.70 -0.64 -5.71
CA VAL A 101 -9.84 0.06 -6.70
C VAL A 101 -10.11 -0.39 -8.14
N GLU A 102 -10.67 -1.58 -8.37
CA GLU A 102 -11.09 -2.07 -9.69
C GLU A 102 -12.10 -1.15 -10.39
N GLN A 103 -12.82 -0.32 -9.63
CA GLN A 103 -13.68 0.71 -10.24
C GLN A 103 -12.86 1.85 -10.89
N PHE A 104 -11.59 1.99 -10.51
CA PHE A 104 -10.66 3.05 -10.93
C PHE A 104 -9.55 2.57 -11.88
N THR A 105 -9.16 1.30 -11.85
CA THR A 105 -8.13 0.71 -12.74
C THR A 105 -8.78 -0.08 -13.89
N LYS A 106 -8.12 -0.15 -15.07
CA LYS A 106 -8.76 -0.65 -16.29
C LYS A 106 -8.82 -2.17 -16.38
#